data_AF-A0A945IRG4-F1
#
_entry.id   AF-A0A945IRG4-F1
#
_cell.length_a   1.000
_cell.length_b   1.000
_cell.length_c   1.000
_cell.angle_alpha   90.00
_cell.angle_beta   90.00
_cell.angle_gamma   90.00
#
_symmetry.space_group_name_H-M   'P 1'
#
loop_
_entity.id
_entity.type
_entity.pdbx_description
1 polymer ?
#
loop_
_entity_poly.entity_id
_entity_poly.type
_entity_poly.pdbx_seq_one_letter_code
_entity_poly.pdbx_strand_id
1 'polypeptide(L)' 'MKSLFNNLPPDFRLKLPFLAAGFFSFLFSVYLYFVLGEENAGIFVGLWVPSIHSLGTLIVAPAKVPVAVAEREKVDS' A
#
# COMPACT_ATOMS: atom_id res chain seq x y z
N MET A 1 -10.76 21.74 7.47
CA MET A 1 -10.16 20.42 7.19
C MET A 1 -11.03 19.50 6.32
N LYS A 2 -12.37 19.44 6.47
CA LYS A 2 -13.26 18.61 5.62
C LYS A 2 -13.24 18.92 4.11
N SER A 3 -12.86 20.13 3.72
CA SER A 3 -12.87 20.57 2.31
C SER A 3 -11.79 19.92 1.45
N LEU A 4 -10.60 19.60 1.99
CA LEU A 4 -9.52 18.97 1.21
C LEU A 4 -9.82 17.52 0.84
N PHE A 5 -10.46 16.77 1.74
CA PHE A 5 -10.78 15.38 1.49
C PHE A 5 -11.86 15.20 0.43
N ASN A 6 -12.74 16.18 0.19
CA ASN A 6 -13.84 16.08 -0.78
C ASN A 6 -13.42 16.24 -2.24
N ASN A 7 -12.24 16.80 -2.49
CA ASN A 7 -11.69 16.97 -3.85
C ASN A 7 -10.71 15.85 -4.25
N LEU A 8 -10.53 14.84 -3.40
CA LEU A 8 -9.68 13.70 -3.73
C LEU A 8 -10.43 12.69 -4.59
N PRO A 9 -9.80 12.16 -5.66
CA PRO A 9 -10.33 11.05 -6.43
C PRO A 9 -10.79 9.90 -5.51
N PRO A 10 -11.92 9.24 -5.80
CA PRO A 10 -12.52 8.24 -4.92
C PRO A 10 -11.58 7.04 -4.68
N ASP A 11 -10.75 6.69 -5.66
CA ASP A 11 -9.71 5.66 -5.54
C ASP A 11 -8.61 6.04 -4.53
N PHE A 12 -8.23 7.31 -4.49
CA PHE A 12 -7.23 7.80 -3.54
C PHE A 12 -7.75 7.79 -2.11
N ARG A 13 -9.04 8.12 -1.92
CA ARG A 13 -9.71 8.09 -0.60
C ARG A 13 -9.73 6.69 0.01
N LEU A 14 -9.87 5.65 -0.81
CA LEU A 14 -9.80 4.25 -0.35
C LEU A 14 -8.37 3.83 0.02
N LYS A 15 -7.37 4.35 -0.69
CA LYS A 15 -5.94 4.03 -0.46
C LYS A 15 -5.30 4.84 0.67
N LEU A 16 -5.89 5.96 1.05
CA LEU A 16 -5.31 6.86 2.05
C LEU A 16 -5.19 6.24 3.46
N PRO A 17 -6.19 5.51 4.01
CA PRO A 17 -6.08 4.88 5.32
C PRO A 17 -4.96 3.84 5.34
N PHE A 18 -4.81 3.13 4.23
CA PHE A 18 -3.80 2.11 3.99
C PHE A 18 -2.37 2.71 4.01
N LEU A 19 -2.17 3.81 3.29
CA LEU A 19 -0.91 4.56 3.30
C LEU A 19 -0.60 5.13 4.69
N ALA A 20 -1.61 5.75 5.32
CA ALA A 20 -1.48 6.31 6.65
C ALA A 20 -1.10 5.25 7.69
N ALA A 21 -1.75 4.08 7.66
CA ALA A 21 -1.44 2.97 8.55
C ALA A 21 0.02 2.49 8.39
N GLY A 22 0.51 2.33 7.15
CA GLY A 22 1.92 1.99 6.90
C GLY A 22 2.89 3.04 7.43
N PHE A 23 2.58 4.32 7.21
CA PHE A 23 3.42 5.43 7.69
C PHE A 23 3.45 5.52 9.22
N PHE A 24 2.30 5.41 9.88
CA PHE A 24 2.24 5.41 11.35
C PHE A 24 2.93 4.19 11.95
N SER A 25 2.84 3.01 11.31
CA SER A 25 3.58 1.82 11.73
C SER A 25 5.08 2.04 11.68
N PHE A 26 5.58 2.70 10.63
CA PHE A 26 7.00 3.07 10.53
C PHE A 26 7.42 4.05 11.63
N LEU A 27 6.65 5.10 11.89
CA LEU A 27 6.96 6.05 12.97
C LEU A 27 6.97 5.35 14.34
N PHE A 28 6.01 4.47 14.58
CA PHE A 28 5.93 3.71 15.82
C PHE A 28 7.10 2.72 15.97
N SER A 29 7.55 2.12 14.87
CA SER A 29 8.78 1.30 14.83
C SER A 29 10.02 2.09 15.24
N VAL A 30 10.23 3.28 14.66
CA VAL A 30 11.35 4.16 15.01
C VAL A 30 11.26 4.59 16.48
N TYR A 31 10.05 4.88 16.98
CA TYR A 31 9.84 5.21 18.38
C TYR A 31 10.18 4.05 19.33
N LEU A 32 9.71 2.84 19.04
CA LEU A 32 10.04 1.65 19.83
C LEU A 32 11.54 1.39 19.86
N TYR A 33 12.19 1.45 18.69
CA TYR A 33 13.61 1.14 18.56
C TYR A 33 14.50 2.19 19.25
N PHE A 34 14.31 3.48 18.94
CA PHE A 34 15.23 4.53 19.37
C PHE A 34 14.82 5.24 20.66
N VAL A 35 13.53 5.28 21.02
CA VAL A 35 13.05 6.00 22.21
C VAL A 35 12.82 5.06 23.38
N LEU A 36 12.20 3.90 23.14
CA LEU A 36 11.89 2.93 24.19
C LEU A 36 12.99 1.87 24.39
N GLY A 37 13.93 1.73 23.45
CA GLY A 37 14.98 0.71 23.49
C GLY A 37 14.47 -0.71 23.25
N GLU A 38 13.22 -0.86 22.79
CA GLU A 38 12.59 -2.14 22.49
C GLU A 38 12.93 -2.56 21.05
N GLU A 39 14.20 -2.92 20.83
CA GLU A 39 14.77 -3.12 19.49
C GLU A 39 14.03 -4.19 18.69
N ASN A 40 13.79 -5.36 19.29
CA ASN A 40 13.07 -6.46 18.64
C ASN A 40 11.66 -6.05 18.25
N ALA A 41 10.92 -5.41 19.16
CA ALA A 41 9.56 -4.94 18.87
C ALA A 41 9.57 -3.88 17.77
N GLY A 42 10.51 -2.93 17.80
CA GLY A 42 10.69 -1.93 16.76
C GLY A 42 10.93 -2.56 15.39
N ILE A 43 11.85 -3.53 15.28
CA ILE A 43 12.15 -4.24 14.03
C ILE A 43 10.92 -5.02 13.54
N PHE A 44 10.29 -5.82 14.40
CA PHE A 44 9.10 -6.59 14.03
C PHE A 44 7.99 -5.68 13.52
N VAL A 45 7.68 -4.60 14.25
CA VAL A 45 6.65 -3.63 13.91
C VAL A 45 6.95 -2.89 12.60
N GLY A 46 8.21 -2.56 12.37
CA GLY A 46 8.67 -1.89 11.15
C GLY A 46 8.59 -2.77 9.91
N LEU A 47 8.66 -4.10 10.05
CA LEU A 47 8.69 -5.03 8.92
C LEU A 47 7.31 -5.62 8.59
N TRP A 48 6.57 -6.11 9.59
CA TRP A 48 5.37 -6.92 9.33
C TRP A 48 4.21 -6.13 8.70
N VAL A 49 3.87 -4.94 9.19
CA VAL A 49 2.75 -4.12 8.67
C VAL A 49 2.98 -3.75 7.20
N PRO A 50 4.12 -3.14 6.79
CA PRO A 50 4.34 -2.84 5.38
C PRO A 50 4.47 -4.09 4.51
N SER A 51 4.92 -5.23 5.05
CA SER A 51 4.96 -6.49 4.30
C SER A 51 3.57 -7.04 3.99
N ILE A 52 2.64 -7.03 4.96
CA ILE A 52 1.23 -7.40 4.77
C ILE A 52 0.57 -6.46 3.76
N HIS A 53 0.90 -5.17 3.84
CA HIS A 53 0.43 -4.18 2.89
C HIS A 53 0.85 -4.49 1.46
N SER A 54 2.16 -4.71 1.27
CA SER A 54 2.76 -5.08 -0.01
C SER A 54 2.13 -6.36 -0.56
N LEU A 55 1.98 -7.39 0.29
CA LEU A 55 1.31 -8.63 -0.09
C LEU A 55 -0.13 -8.40 -0.56
N GLY A 56 -0.91 -7.59 0.17
CA GLY A 56 -2.27 -7.22 -0.23
C GLY A 56 -2.30 -6.56 -1.61
N THR A 57 -1.34 -5.67 -1.90
CA THR A 57 -1.23 -5.07 -3.24
C THR A 57 -0.90 -6.09 -4.32
N LEU A 58 -0.05 -7.07 -4.04
CA LEU A 58 0.31 -8.13 -4.99
C LEU A 58 -0.88 -9.06 -5.30
N ILE A 59 -1.69 -9.39 -4.29
CA ILE A 59 -2.88 -10.24 -4.47
C ILE A 59 -3.97 -9.53 -5.28
N VAL A 60 -4.17 -8.23 -5.03
CA VAL A 60 -5.23 -7.44 -5.67
C VAL A 60 -4.80 -6.85 -7.02
N ALA A 61 -3.49 -6.80 -7.30
CA ALA A 61 -2.98 -6.28 -8.56
C ALA A 61 -3.55 -7.08 -9.75
N PRO A 62 -4.18 -6.42 -10.74
CA PRO A 62 -4.69 -7.11 -11.90
C PRO A 62 -3.55 -7.73 -12.69
N ALA A 63 -3.68 -9.00 -13.07
CA ALA A 63 -2.76 -9.64 -13.99
C ALA A 63 -2.79 -8.85 -15.31
N LYS A 64 -1.64 -8.30 -15.70
CA LYS A 64 -1.51 -7.52 -16.93
C LYS A 64 -1.80 -8.45 -18.11
N VAL A 65 -2.93 -8.26 -18.80
CA VAL A 65 -3.22 -9.02 -20.02
C VAL A 65 -2.14 -8.69 -21.05
N PRO A 66 -1.40 -9.69 -21.57
CA PRO A 66 -0.37 -9.43 -22.56
C PRO A 66 -1.01 -8.87 -23.84
N VAL A 67 -0.56 -7.69 -24.23
CA VAL A 67 -1.03 -6.90 -25.40
C VAL A 67 -1.06 -7.73 -26.69
N ALA A 68 -0.20 -8.74 -26.80
CA ALA A 68 -0.08 -9.62 -27.97
C ALA A 68 -1.34 -10.44 -28.32
N VAL A 69 -2.29 -10.63 -27.38
CA VAL A 69 -3.55 -11.33 -27.66
C VAL A 69 -4.61 -10.35 -28.20
N ALA A 70 -4.65 -9.13 -27.67
CA ALA A 70 -5.66 -8.12 -28.03
C ALA A 70 -5.51 -7.58 -29.46
N GLU A 71 -4.29 -7.60 -30.01
CA GLU A 71 -4.05 -7.15 -31.39
C GLU A 71 -4.46 -8.20 -32.44
N ARG A 72 -4.38 -9.50 -32.12
CA ARG A 72 -4.75 -10.56 -33.07
C ARG A 72 -6.27 -10.68 -33.25
N GLU A 73 -7.04 -10.51 -32.17
CA GLU A 73 -8.52 -10.53 -32.20
C GLU A 73 -9.10 -9.38 -33.05
N LYS A 74 -8.43 -8.24 -33.08
CA LYS A 74 -8.87 -7.04 -33.82
C LYS A 74 -8.54 -7.09 -35.32
N VAL A 75 -7.65 -7.98 -35.73
CA VAL A 75 -7.25 -8.17 -37.14
C VAL A 75 -8.08 -9.26 -37.81
N ASP A 76 -8.60 -10.21 -37.03
CA ASP A 76 -9.47 -11.29 -37.51
C ASP A 76 -10.98 -10.96 -37.46
N SER A 77 -11.38 -9.72 -37.10
CA SER A 77 -12.76 -9.19 -37.12
C SER A 77 -12.94 -8.12 -38.19
#